data_AF-A0A0B5DYR2-F1
#
_entry.id   AF-A0A0B5DYR2-F1
#
_cell.length_a   1.000
_cell.length_b   1.000
_cell.length_c   1.000
_cell.angle_alpha   90.00
_cell.angle_beta   90.00
_cell.angle_gamma   90.00
#
_symmetry.space_group_name_H-M   'P 1'
#
loop_
_entity.id
_entity.type
_entity.pdbx_description
1 polymer ?
#
loop_
_entity_poly.entity_id
_entity_poly.type
_entity_poly.pdbx_seq_one_letter_code
_entity_poly.pdbx_strand_id
1 'polypeptide(L)' 'MLVLLPLIVIAVYLGLYLMRSGRTADCRWRQTGRDAEGIDWACPVCGGSTRTEKGEPRFCAAKPAP' A
#
# COMPACT_ATOMS: atom_id res chain seq x y z
N MET A 1 -31.51 -16.94 -10.02
CA MET A 1 -30.97 -15.86 -9.15
C MET A 1 -30.22 -16.40 -7.94
N LEU A 2 -30.73 -17.45 -7.27
CA LEU A 2 -30.06 -18.12 -6.14
C LEU A 2 -28.63 -18.62 -6.40
N VAL A 3 -28.29 -19.01 -7.64
CA VAL A 3 -26.94 -19.49 -8.01
C VAL A 3 -26.03 -18.37 -8.51
N LEU A 4 -26.60 -17.35 -9.17
CA LEU A 4 -25.85 -16.20 -9.68
C LEU A 4 -25.29 -15.32 -8.54
N LEU A 5 -26.08 -15.16 -7.47
CA LEU A 5 -25.73 -14.32 -6.34
C LEU A 5 -24.45 -14.79 -5.58
N PRO A 6 -24.29 -16.07 -5.20
CA PRO A 6 -23.05 -16.53 -4.57
C PRO A 6 -21.84 -16.45 -5.52
N LEU A 7 -22.05 -16.68 -6.83
CA LEU A 7 -21.01 -16.55 -7.84
C LEU A 7 -20.46 -15.12 -7.93
N ILE A 8 -21.36 -14.12 -7.91
CA ILE A 8 -20.98 -12.70 -7.91
C ILE A 8 -20.20 -12.35 -6.64
N VAL A 9 -20.64 -12.82 -5.46
CA VAL A 9 -19.94 -12.56 -4.19
C VAL A 9 -18.52 -13.11 -4.23
N ILE A 10 -18.34 -14.34 -4.72
CA ILE A 10 -17.01 -14.97 -4.85
C ILE A 10 -16.14 -14.19 -5.85
N ALA A 11 -16.69 -13.80 -6.99
CA ALA A 11 -15.96 -13.02 -8.00
C ALA A 11 -15.52 -11.65 -7.47
N VAL A 12 -16.38 -10.96 -6.71
CA VAL A 12 -16.04 -9.69 -6.06
C VAL A 12 -14.95 -9.89 -5.01
N TYR A 13 -15.05 -10.92 -4.17
CA TYR A 13 -14.01 -11.22 -3.18
C TYR A 13 -12.66 -11.56 -3.82
N LEU A 14 -12.66 -12.34 -4.90
CA LEU A 14 -11.45 -12.66 -5.66
C LEU A 14 -10.87 -11.41 -6.34
N GLY A 15 -11.72 -10.57 -6.94
CA GLY A 15 -11.29 -9.31 -7.54
C GLY A 15 -10.65 -8.38 -6.51
N LEU A 16 -11.30 -8.20 -5.35
CA LEU A 16 -10.76 -7.43 -4.23
C LEU A 16 -9.49 -8.04 -3.66
N TYR A 17 -9.36 -9.37 -3.62
CA TYR A 17 -8.16 -10.06 -3.15
C TYR A 17 -6.99 -9.93 -4.13
N LEU A 18 -7.24 -10.00 -5.44
CA LEU A 18 -6.22 -9.75 -6.47
C LEU A 18 -5.83 -8.27 -6.54
N MET A 19 -6.77 -7.37 -6.30
CA MET A 19 -6.51 -5.92 -6.16
C MET A 19 -5.93 -5.55 -4.79
N ARG A 20 -5.99 -6.45 -3.80
CA ARG A 20 -5.34 -6.27 -2.50
C ARG A 20 -3.85 -6.28 -2.76
N SER A 21 -3.32 -5.08 -2.92
CA SER A 21 -1.95 -4.84 -3.31
C SER A 21 -1.00 -5.53 -2.33
N GLY A 22 -0.38 -6.63 -2.78
CA GLY A 22 0.83 -7.19 -2.16
C GLY A 22 1.99 -6.19 -2.10
N ARG A 23 1.83 -5.01 -2.75
CA ARG A 23 2.77 -3.89 -2.73
C ARG A 23 3.24 -3.52 -1.32
N THR A 24 2.42 -3.70 -0.28
CA THR A 24 2.87 -3.43 1.10
C THR A 24 4.04 -4.30 1.54
N ALA A 25 4.05 -5.58 1.16
CA ALA A 25 5.12 -6.51 1.49
C ALA A 25 6.37 -6.29 0.60
N ASP A 26 6.16 -5.83 -0.64
CA ASP A 26 7.26 -5.50 -1.57
C ASP A 26 7.85 -4.11 -1.35
N CYS A 27 7.26 -3.28 -0.49
CA CYS A 27 7.76 -1.93 -0.27
C CYS A 27 9.09 -1.96 0.47
N ARG A 28 10.12 -1.46 -0.22
CA ARG A 28 11.46 -1.25 0.34
C ARG A 28 11.62 0.23 0.66
N TRP A 29 11.25 0.62 1.87
CA TRP A 29 11.42 1.99 2.31
C TRP A 29 12.90 2.36 2.37
N ARG A 30 13.22 3.52 1.83
CA ARG A 30 14.53 4.15 1.96
C ARG A 30 14.35 5.51 2.59
N GLN A 31 15.20 5.79 3.56
CA GLN A 31 15.26 7.10 4.19
C GLN A 31 15.85 8.10 3.19
N THR A 32 15.11 9.16 2.89
CA THR A 32 15.54 10.22 1.96
C THR A 32 15.91 11.51 2.67
N GLY A 33 15.40 11.72 3.89
CA GLY A 33 15.64 12.92 4.67
C GLY A 33 15.37 12.70 6.15
N ARG A 34 15.95 13.56 6.99
CA ARG A 34 15.66 13.62 8.42
C ARG A 34 15.77 15.06 8.90
N ASP A 35 14.66 15.57 9.42
CA ASP A 35 14.54 16.90 9.98
C ASP A 35 14.17 16.85 11.47
N ALA A 36 14.10 18.02 12.11
CA ALA A 36 13.67 18.15 13.50
C ALA A 36 12.24 17.63 13.76
N GLU A 37 11.41 17.58 12.71
CA GLU A 37 10.01 17.15 12.76
C GLU A 37 9.80 15.66 12.41
N GLY A 38 10.80 14.95 11.87
CA GLY A 38 10.62 13.54 11.51
C GLY A 38 11.61 13.01 10.46
N ILE A 39 11.33 11.79 10.00
CA ILE A 39 12.09 11.08 8.98
C ILE A 39 11.24 10.94 7.72
N ASP A 40 11.80 11.35 6.59
CA ASP A 40 11.18 11.18 5.28
C ASP A 40 11.61 9.86 4.64
N TRP A 41 10.64 9.15 4.11
CA TRP A 41 10.80 7.86 3.48
C TRP A 41 10.24 7.88 2.07
N ALA A 42 10.98 7.27 1.14
CA ALA A 42 10.52 7.01 -0.21
C ALA A 42 10.73 5.53 -0.57
N CYS A 43 9.77 4.94 -1.28
CA CYS A 43 9.87 3.58 -1.78
C CYS A 43 10.13 3.61 -3.30
N PRO A 44 11.29 3.14 -3.78
CA PRO A 44 11.59 3.11 -5.22
C PRO A 44 10.78 2.06 -5.99
N VAL A 45 10.17 1.09 -5.28
CA VAL A 45 9.40 0.00 -5.91
C VAL A 45 8.00 0.48 -6.32
N CYS A 46 7.34 1.24 -5.46
CA CYS A 46 5.96 1.68 -5.68
C CYS A 46 5.82 3.20 -5.89
N GLY A 47 6.89 3.98 -5.72
CA GLY A 47 6.87 5.44 -5.80
C GLY A 47 6.22 6.13 -4.59
N GLY A 48 5.83 5.38 -3.55
CA GLY A 48 5.22 5.94 -2.35
C GLY A 48 6.20 6.78 -1.54
N SER A 49 5.72 7.87 -0.96
CA SER A 49 6.44 8.70 0.00
C SER A 49 5.63 8.88 1.27
N THR A 50 6.31 8.89 2.41
CA THR A 50 5.67 9.08 3.72
C THR A 50 6.66 9.66 4.72
N ARG A 51 6.12 10.31 5.75
CA ARG A 51 6.89 10.85 6.87
C ARG A 51 6.51 10.15 8.15
N THR A 52 7.48 9.81 8.98
CA THR A 52 7.25 9.23 10.31
C THR A 52 8.02 10.02 11.37
N GLU A 53 7.44 10.19 12.57
CA GLU A 53 8.15 10.82 13.69
C GLU A 53 9.27 9.91 14.23
N LYS A 54 9.05 8.59 14.20
CA LYS A 54 10.03 7.59 14.64
C LYS A 54 9.77 6.24 13.98
N GLY A 55 10.83 5.60 13.50
CA GLY A 55 10.81 4.23 12.95
C GLY A 55 10.37 4.16 11.49
N GLU A 56 10.61 2.99 10.88
CA GLU A 56 10.28 2.72 9.48
C GLU A 56 8.75 2.60 9.26
N PRO A 57 8.22 3.05 8.10
CA PRO A 57 6.79 2.98 7.82
C PRO A 57 6.33 1.53 7.65
N ARG A 58 5.32 1.13 8.42
CA ARG A 58 4.78 -0.25 8.39
C ARG A 58 3.83 -0.53 7.22
N PHE A 59 3.28 0.52 6.62
CA PHE A 59 2.31 0.41 5.55
C PHE A 59 2.75 1.21 4.35
N CYS A 60 2.62 0.60 3.18
CA CYS A 60 2.93 1.24 1.93
C CYS A 60 1.79 2.13 1.47
N ALA A 61 1.90 3.42 1.81
CA ALA A 61 1.00 4.46 1.35
C ALA A 61 1.46 4.95 -0.03
N ALA A 62 1.43 4.09 -1.04
CA ALA A 62 1.54 4.56 -2.42
C ALA A 62 0.31 5.46 -2.69
N LYS A 63 0.45 6.77 -2.46
CA LYS A 63 -0.50 7.73 -3.01
C LYS A 63 -0.47 7.50 -4.52
N PRO A 64 -1.59 7.21 -5.19
CA PRO A 64 -1.63 7.30 -6.64
C PRO A 64 -1.15 8.71 -6.99
N ALA A 65 -0.14 8.79 -7.87
CA ALA A 65 0.28 10.06 -8.43
C ALA A 65 -0.95 10.76 -9.05
N PRO A 66 -1.06 12.10 -8.96
CA PRO A 66 -2.20 12.85 -9.49
C PRO A 66 -2.40 12.63 -10.99
#